data_AF-A0A7U9R0H4-F1
#
_entry.id   AF-A0A7U9R0H4-F1
#
_cell.length_a   1.000
_cell.length_b   1.000
_cell.length_c   1.000
_cell.angle_alpha   90.00
_cell.angle_beta   90.00
_cell.angle_gamma   90.00
#
_symmetry.space_group_name_H-M   'P 1'
#
loop_
_entity.id
_entity.type
_entity.pdbx_description
1 polymer ?
#
loop_
_entity_poly.entity_id
_entity_poly.type
_entity_poly.pdbx_seq_one_letter_code
_entity_poly.pdbx_strand_id
1 'polypeptide(L)'
;MGKTNFVSADIEKLVQFEKKGDEAIREFNAIKDRFNEINETLLSKWKGEGRDAYKQEADHIMDNIGGIKDILDAINNEAIRDTRDIYLQLDEQLGEFNRNPQAASEE
;
A
#
# COMPACT_ATOMS: atom_id res chain seq x y z
N MET A 1 42.40 -10.49 15.75
CA MET A 1 41.00 -10.29 16.13
C MET A 1 40.26 -9.86 14.88
N GLY A 2 39.48 -10.77 14.28
CA GLY A 2 38.76 -10.49 13.04
C GLY A 2 37.70 -9.43 13.29
N LYS A 3 37.59 -8.45 12.38
CA LYS A 3 36.43 -7.55 12.33
C LYS A 3 35.21 -8.42 12.06
N THR A 4 34.40 -8.71 13.07
CA THR A 4 33.04 -9.19 12.86
C THR A 4 32.29 -8.05 12.16
N ASN A 5 32.13 -8.17 10.84
CA ASN A 5 31.25 -7.27 10.09
C ASN A 5 29.84 -7.53 10.58
N PHE A 6 29.25 -6.55 11.26
CA PHE A 6 27.87 -6.60 11.71
C PHE A 6 26.97 -6.68 10.46
N VAL A 7 26.14 -7.72 10.37
CA VAL A 7 25.23 -7.93 9.23
C VAL A 7 23.81 -7.57 9.64
N SER A 8 23.13 -6.74 8.86
CA SER A 8 21.73 -6.36 9.05
C SER A 8 21.03 -6.22 7.70
N ALA A 9 19.71 -6.38 7.67
CA ALA A 9 18.92 -6.17 6.46
C ALA A 9 18.55 -4.67 6.32
N ASP A 10 18.88 -4.06 5.17
CA ASP A 10 18.41 -2.71 4.84
C ASP A 10 16.98 -2.77 4.30
N ILE A 11 16.02 -2.39 5.16
CA ILE A 11 14.58 -2.38 4.86
C ILE A 11 14.02 -0.98 4.66
N GLU A 12 14.84 0.07 4.70
CA GLU A 12 14.36 1.46 4.72
C GLU A 12 13.49 1.77 3.49
N LYS A 13 13.91 1.28 2.32
CA LYS A 13 13.16 1.45 1.07
C LYS A 13 11.80 0.77 1.08
N LEU A 14 11.67 -0.39 1.71
CA LEU A 14 10.40 -1.11 1.84
C LEU A 14 9.44 -0.33 2.76
N VAL A 15 9.94 0.14 3.90
CA VAL A 15 9.17 0.98 4.84
C VAL A 15 8.72 2.28 4.18
N GLN A 16 9.59 2.93 3.39
CA GLN A 16 9.21 4.13 2.64
C GLN A 16 8.17 3.85 1.56
N PHE A 17 8.27 2.71 0.86
CA PHE A 17 7.30 2.33 -0.16
C PHE A 17 5.91 2.09 0.46
N GLU A 18 5.84 1.33 1.56
CA GLU A 18 4.59 1.06 2.27
C GLU A 18 3.88 2.33 2.72
N LYS A 19 4.64 3.28 3.32
CA LYS A 19 4.09 4.58 3.73
C LYS A 19 3.51 5.36 2.55
N LYS A 20 4.23 5.39 1.42
CA LYS A 20 3.75 6.07 0.21
C LYS A 20 2.51 5.39 -0.36
N GLY A 21 2.43 4.07 -0.30
CA GLY A 21 1.24 3.33 -0.70
C GLY A 21 0.04 3.64 0.19
N ASP A 22 0.22 3.71 1.50
CA ASP A 22 -0.84 4.08 2.46
C ASP A 22 -1.36 5.49 2.20
N GLU A 23 -0.45 6.44 1.95
CA GLU A 23 -0.79 7.81 1.57
C GLU A 23 -1.58 7.83 0.25
N ALA A 24 -1.11 7.11 -0.77
CA ALA A 24 -1.78 7.02 -2.06
C ALA A 24 -3.20 6.40 -1.95
N ILE A 25 -3.38 5.35 -1.16
CA ILE A 25 -4.68 4.74 -0.89
C ILE A 25 -5.62 5.74 -0.20
N ARG A 26 -5.13 6.51 0.77
CA ARG A 26 -5.92 7.55 1.45
C ARG A 26 -6.32 8.67 0.50
N GLU A 27 -5.39 9.20 -0.27
CA GLU A 27 -5.67 10.24 -1.26
C GLU A 27 -6.67 9.77 -2.30
N PHE A 28 -6.53 8.52 -2.77
CA PHE A 28 -7.46 7.91 -3.71
C PHE A 28 -8.89 7.81 -3.16
N ASN A 29 -9.05 7.34 -1.91
CA ASN A 29 -10.36 7.31 -1.26
C ASN A 29 -10.96 8.72 -1.12
N ALA A 30 -10.15 9.72 -0.73
CA ALA A 30 -10.60 11.10 -0.60
C ALA A 30 -11.07 11.70 -1.95
N ILE A 31 -10.37 11.40 -3.05
CA ILE A 31 -10.78 11.80 -4.41
C ILE A 31 -12.12 11.16 -4.77
N LYS A 32 -12.29 9.86 -4.46
CA LYS A 32 -13.51 9.11 -4.73
C LYS A 32 -14.70 9.70 -3.98
N ASP A 33 -14.54 9.99 -2.70
CA ASP A 33 -15.58 10.59 -1.87
C ASP A 33 -15.96 11.98 -2.39
N ARG A 34 -14.98 12.81 -2.76
CA ARG A 34 -15.19 14.13 -3.36
C ARG A 34 -15.92 14.06 -4.70
N PHE A 35 -15.56 13.09 -5.55
CA PHE A 35 -16.22 12.85 -6.83
C PHE A 35 -17.70 12.50 -6.60
N ASN A 36 -17.98 11.61 -5.65
CA ASN A 36 -19.36 11.24 -5.31
C ASN A 36 -20.16 12.46 -4.81
N GLU A 37 -19.61 13.22 -3.87
CA GLU A 37 -20.27 14.40 -3.29
C GLU A 37 -20.61 15.46 -4.36
N ILE A 38 -19.69 15.71 -5.30
CA ILE A 38 -19.90 16.63 -6.42
C ILE A 38 -21.04 16.12 -7.31
N ASN A 39 -21.02 14.83 -7.67
CA ASN A 39 -22.03 14.23 -8.54
C ASN A 39 -23.42 14.23 -7.90
N GLU A 40 -23.53 13.86 -6.61
CA GLU A 40 -24.77 13.93 -5.86
C GLU A 40 -25.34 15.35 -5.84
N THR A 41 -24.48 16.34 -5.55
CA THR A 41 -24.86 17.76 -5.54
C THR A 41 -25.37 18.21 -6.90
N LEU A 42 -24.66 17.87 -7.99
CA LEU A 42 -25.03 18.25 -9.36
C LEU A 42 -26.35 17.59 -9.78
N LEU A 43 -26.48 16.28 -9.59
CA LEU A 43 -27.63 15.47 -10.00
C LEU A 43 -28.90 15.77 -9.19
N SER A 44 -28.77 16.34 -7.98
CA SER A 44 -29.90 16.81 -7.17
C SER A 44 -30.58 18.05 -7.76
N LYS A 45 -29.81 18.89 -8.48
CA LYS A 45 -30.28 20.16 -9.06
C LYS A 45 -30.60 20.05 -10.55
N TRP A 46 -30.00 19.10 -11.25
CA TRP A 46 -30.19 18.90 -12.68
C TRP A 46 -31.33 17.91 -12.98
N LYS A 47 -32.19 18.23 -13.96
CA LYS A 47 -33.30 17.38 -14.46
C LYS A 47 -33.23 17.23 -15.99
N GLY A 48 -33.81 16.15 -16.52
CA GLY A 48 -33.94 15.86 -17.95
C GLY A 48 -32.97 14.78 -18.45
N GLU A 49 -33.09 14.36 -19.72
CA GLU A 49 -32.33 13.22 -20.27
C GLU A 49 -30.80 13.35 -20.14
N GLY A 50 -30.25 14.58 -20.24
CA GLY A 50 -28.81 14.82 -20.06
C GLY A 50 -28.30 14.48 -18.66
N ARG A 51 -29.15 14.57 -17.63
CA ARG A 51 -28.83 14.16 -16.26
C ARG A 51 -28.64 12.66 -16.16
N ASP A 52 -29.52 11.88 -16.81
CA ASP A 52 -29.50 10.43 -16.70
C ASP A 52 -28.30 9.84 -17.46
N ALA A 53 -27.97 10.40 -18.63
CA ALA A 53 -26.75 10.05 -19.36
C ALA A 53 -25.48 10.40 -18.55
N TYR A 54 -25.43 11.59 -17.93
CA TYR A 54 -24.30 11.97 -17.07
C TYR A 54 -24.18 11.04 -15.87
N LYS A 55 -25.29 10.71 -15.20
CA LYS A 55 -25.29 9.79 -14.07
C LYS A 55 -24.72 8.44 -14.48
N GLN A 56 -25.15 7.89 -15.60
CA GLN A 56 -24.65 6.60 -16.08
C GLN A 56 -23.13 6.61 -16.27
N GLU A 57 -22.59 7.68 -16.86
CA GLU A 57 -21.13 7.82 -17.04
C GLU A 57 -20.40 7.99 -15.70
N ALA A 58 -20.96 8.78 -14.78
CA ALA A 58 -20.40 8.98 -13.45
C ALA A 58 -20.37 7.68 -12.62
N ASP A 59 -21.44 6.88 -12.68
CA ASP A 59 -21.52 5.57 -12.05
C ASP A 59 -20.47 4.61 -12.66
N HIS A 60 -20.33 4.60 -13.99
CA HIS A 60 -19.30 3.80 -14.69
C HIS A 60 -17.87 4.16 -14.29
N ILE A 61 -17.58 5.46 -14.13
CA ILE A 61 -16.29 5.94 -13.64
C ILE A 61 -16.05 5.42 -12.21
N MET A 62 -17.07 5.49 -11.35
CA MET A 62 -16.98 5.02 -9.96
C MET A 62 -16.69 3.52 -9.87
N ASP A 63 -17.35 2.71 -10.69
CA ASP A 63 -17.15 1.26 -10.75
C ASP A 63 -15.72 0.92 -11.17
N ASN A 64 -15.21 1.57 -12.23
CA ASN A 64 -13.84 1.35 -12.72
C ASN A 64 -12.78 1.76 -11.69
N ILE A 65 -13.00 2.89 -11.00
CA ILE A 65 -12.11 3.41 -9.96
C ILE A 65 -12.16 2.50 -8.72
N GLY A 66 -13.29 1.88 -8.41
CA GLY A 66 -13.41 0.87 -7.35
C GLY A 66 -12.35 -0.22 -7.45
N GLY A 67 -12.17 -0.82 -8.64
CA GLY A 67 -11.17 -1.88 -8.84
C GLY A 67 -9.71 -1.44 -8.70
N ILE A 68 -9.40 -0.15 -8.91
CA ILE A 68 -8.04 0.38 -8.71
C ILE A 68 -7.68 0.38 -7.22
N LYS A 69 -8.65 0.65 -6.33
CA LYS A 69 -8.42 0.57 -4.89
C LYS A 69 -7.99 -0.83 -4.48
N ASP A 70 -8.71 -1.85 -4.94
CA ASP A 70 -8.44 -3.24 -4.57
C ASP A 70 -7.03 -3.66 -5.00
N ILE A 71 -6.56 -3.19 -6.17
CA ILE A 71 -5.19 -3.40 -6.63
C ILE A 71 -4.17 -2.69 -5.72
N LEU A 72 -4.43 -1.44 -5.35
CA LEU A 72 -3.54 -0.68 -4.46
C LEU A 72 -3.46 -1.32 -3.07
N ASP A 73 -4.59 -1.77 -2.53
CA ASP A 73 -4.66 -2.48 -1.25
C ASP A 73 -3.89 -3.82 -1.34
N ALA A 74 -4.06 -4.61 -2.40
CA ALA A 74 -3.34 -5.88 -2.58
C ALA A 74 -1.81 -5.67 -2.69
N ILE A 75 -1.36 -4.64 -3.41
CA ILE A 75 0.08 -4.36 -3.52
C ILE A 75 0.65 -3.91 -2.16
N ASN A 76 0.01 -2.95 -1.50
CA ASN A 76 0.58 -2.30 -0.34
C ASN A 76 0.42 -3.11 0.94
N ASN A 77 -0.80 -3.61 1.19
CA ASN A 77 -1.16 -4.25 2.46
C ASN A 77 -0.91 -5.76 2.48
N GLU A 78 -0.79 -6.41 1.31
CA GLU A 78 -0.44 -7.83 1.23
C GLU A 78 1.02 -7.96 0.82
N ALA A 79 1.35 -7.76 -0.47
CA ALA A 79 2.67 -8.13 -1.01
C ALA A 79 3.86 -7.39 -0.36
N ILE A 80 3.77 -6.06 -0.22
CA ILE A 80 4.86 -5.26 0.34
C ILE A 80 5.01 -5.46 1.84
N ARG A 81 3.89 -5.53 2.56
CA ARG A 81 3.88 -5.80 4.00
C ARG A 81 4.45 -7.17 4.32
N ASP A 82 4.03 -8.20 3.60
CA ASP A 82 4.56 -9.57 3.75
C ASP A 82 6.06 -9.61 3.47
N THR A 83 6.50 -8.94 2.40
CA THR A 83 7.92 -8.83 2.08
C THR A 83 8.67 -8.16 3.23
N ARG A 84 8.19 -7.02 3.74
CA ARG A 84 8.82 -6.33 4.88
C ARG A 84 8.90 -7.23 6.11
N ASP A 85 7.84 -7.96 6.42
CA ASP A 85 7.77 -8.83 7.59
C ASP A 85 8.77 -10.00 7.48
N ILE A 86 8.97 -10.58 6.28
CA ILE A 86 10.03 -11.57 6.03
C ILE A 86 11.41 -10.96 6.25
N TYR A 87 11.65 -9.74 5.77
CA TYR A 87 12.95 -9.08 5.95
C TYR A 87 13.22 -8.69 7.41
N LEU A 88 12.18 -8.36 8.18
CA LEU A 88 12.30 -8.14 9.62
C LEU A 88 12.68 -9.42 10.37
N GLN A 89 12.10 -10.56 9.99
CA GLN A 89 12.50 -11.87 10.53
C GLN A 89 13.96 -12.20 10.19
N LEU A 90 14.40 -11.89 8.95
CA LEU A 90 15.79 -12.05 8.56
C LEU A 90 16.73 -11.17 9.38
N ASP A 91 16.36 -9.91 9.64
CA ASP A 91 17.16 -9.00 10.47
C ASP A 91 17.28 -9.50 11.91
N GLU A 92 16.20 -10.05 12.48
CA GLU A 92 16.21 -10.68 13.80
C GLU A 92 17.19 -11.86 13.86
N GLN A 93 17.13 -12.77 12.88
CA GLN A 93 18.04 -13.92 12.78
C GLN A 93 19.51 -13.48 12.62
N LEU A 94 19.76 -12.45 11.79
CA LEU A 94 21.09 -11.86 11.65
C LEU A 94 21.56 -11.22 12.96
N GLY A 95 20.66 -10.59 13.72
CA GLY A 95 20.93 -10.07 15.06
C GLY A 95 21.33 -11.16 16.06
N GLU A 96 20.65 -12.31 16.02
CA GLU A 96 21.02 -13.50 16.81
C GLU A 96 22.41 -14.03 16.42
N PHE A 97 22.67 -14.16 15.12
CA PHE A 97 23.99 -14.56 14.59
C PHE A 97 25.10 -13.60 15.06
N ASN A 98 24.87 -12.29 14.97
CA ASN A 98 25.83 -11.28 15.42
C ASN A 98 26.13 -11.39 16.92
N ARG A 99 25.16 -11.81 17.74
CA ARG A 99 25.33 -11.99 19.20
C ARG A 99 26.08 -13.28 19.55
N ASN A 100 25.96 -14.34 18.74
CA ASN A 100 26.65 -15.61 18.96
C ASN A 100 27.21 -16.21 17.65
N PRO A 101 28.28 -15.62 17.08
CA PRO A 101 28.79 -16.01 15.77
C PRO A 101 29.46 -17.40 15.71
N GLN A 102 29.74 -18.03 16.87
CA GLN A 102 30.42 -19.33 16.98
C GLN A 102 29.46 -20.54 16.92
N ALA A 103 28.16 -20.35 17.14
CA ALA A 103 27.18 -21.44 17.10
C ALA A 103 26.93 -22.00 15.69
N ALA A 104 27.27 -21.25 14.64
CA ALA A 104 27.09 -21.66 13.24
C ALA A 104 28.32 -22.38 12.65
N SER A 105 29.43 -22.51 13.40
CA SER A 105 30.68 -23.11 12.93
C SER A 105 30.94 -24.53 13.46
N GLU A 106 29.96 -25.15 14.13
CA GLU A 106 30.08 -26.49 14.73
C GLU A 106 29.22 -27.59 14.04
N GLU A 107 28.64 -27.31 12.86
CA GLU A 107 28.18 -28.35 11.90
C GLU A 107 29.19 -28.52 10.75
#